data_AF-A0A2G6BSJ3-F1
#
_entry.id   AF-A0A2G6BSJ3-F1
#
_cell.length_a   1.000
_cell.length_b   1.000
_cell.length_c   1.000
_cell.angle_alpha   90.00
_cell.angle_beta   90.00
_cell.angle_gamma   90.00
#
_symmetry.space_group_name_H-M   'P 1'
#
loop_
_entity.id
_entity.type
_entity.pdbx_description
1 polymer ?
#
loop_
_entity_poly.entity_id
_entity_poly.type
_entity_poly.pdbx_seq_one_letter_code
_entity_poly.pdbx_strand_id
1 'polypeptide(L)'
;MKLKPVFFIIAATWIFSAFSQEPSDLEKAYNSMKKSEFEAYLDTVNVNSDEAIACRSYYEAIMSDNSEQTVFLLETMKNLFSETKYGQKAMLELSRYYILKRDYEKASALLNSINNPDLSEKNFYLSHIRLKRKKYEESVITAQNFIKSSDDATKKEQAYIFIAESYIKLKKFTRALNTLQYLKKSELLKNCAPLCQFKIGFAYEMSGNYKQAATEYKKVISDFSYTKYSFEAEERIRNMKKDNAANTGKAAETEEPETSETKNEKTVSNAKKDSPKVLKFYLQAGAFGSKRNADKLAKKIMGKGYPAAVFPKILKGKELQVVAAGPFEKKQQAKTAKEKLLKEDIRSFIIKRY
;
A
#
# COMPACT_ATOMS: atom_id res chain seq x y z
N MET A 1 -11.97 67.17 12.58
CA MET A 1 -12.48 66.44 11.41
C MET A 1 -11.34 65.58 10.86
N LYS A 2 -11.37 64.25 11.07
CA LYS A 2 -10.26 63.35 10.70
C LYS A 2 -10.40 62.97 9.21
N LEU A 3 -9.46 63.38 8.37
CA LEU A 3 -9.26 62.75 7.06
C LEU A 3 -8.39 61.49 7.24
N LYS A 4 -8.88 60.35 6.75
CA LYS A 4 -8.12 59.09 6.68
C LYS A 4 -7.18 59.14 5.46
N PRO A 5 -5.97 58.56 5.52
CA PRO A 5 -5.16 58.36 4.34
C PRO A 5 -5.73 57.18 3.54
N VAL A 6 -5.97 57.41 2.25
CA VAL A 6 -6.27 56.36 1.27
C VAL A 6 -4.96 55.64 0.97
N PHE A 7 -4.86 54.37 1.37
CA PHE A 7 -3.79 53.49 0.90
C PHE A 7 -4.10 53.12 -0.55
N PHE A 8 -3.30 53.64 -1.48
CA PHE A 8 -3.23 53.11 -2.83
C PHE A 8 -2.57 51.73 -2.75
N ILE A 9 -3.38 50.67 -2.86
CA ILE A 9 -2.86 49.34 -3.17
C ILE A 9 -2.47 49.39 -4.64
N ILE A 10 -1.18 49.55 -4.90
CA ILE A 10 -0.62 49.35 -6.24
C ILE A 10 -0.73 47.85 -6.52
N ALA A 11 -1.79 47.46 -7.23
CA ALA A 11 -1.87 46.16 -7.86
C ALA A 11 -0.74 46.10 -8.89
N ALA A 12 0.31 45.34 -8.58
CA ALA A 12 1.38 45.05 -9.51
C ALA A 12 0.82 44.19 -10.65
N THR A 13 0.26 44.86 -11.67
CA THR A 13 -0.02 44.25 -12.96
C THR A 13 1.32 43.97 -13.62
N TRP A 14 1.79 42.74 -13.51
CA TRP A 14 2.85 42.24 -14.38
C TRP A 14 2.29 42.24 -15.79
N ILE A 15 2.62 43.28 -16.56
CA ILE A 15 2.37 43.31 -18.00
C ILE A 15 3.33 42.28 -18.60
N PHE A 16 2.89 41.05 -18.77
CA PHE A 16 3.54 40.12 -19.68
C PHE A 16 3.32 40.68 -21.09
N SER A 17 4.36 41.29 -21.64
CA SER A 17 4.41 41.70 -23.05
C SER A 17 4.06 40.51 -23.96
N ALA A 18 3.27 40.79 -25.00
CA ALA A 18 2.77 39.85 -26.02
C ALA A 18 3.88 39.23 -26.90
N PHE A 19 4.86 38.59 -26.28
CA PHE A 19 5.78 37.66 -26.93
C PHE A 19 5.09 36.29 -26.90
N SER A 20 5.13 35.53 -28.00
CA SER A 20 4.60 34.16 -28.02
C SER A 20 5.22 33.39 -26.87
N GLN A 21 4.41 33.08 -25.85
CA GLN A 21 4.93 32.42 -24.67
C GLN A 21 5.28 30.99 -25.03
N GLU A 22 6.51 30.59 -24.72
CA GLU A 22 6.94 29.24 -25.02
C GLU A 22 6.16 28.24 -24.14
N PRO A 23 5.95 27.00 -24.60
CA PRO A 23 5.34 25.95 -23.78
C PRO A 23 6.03 25.73 -22.41
N SER A 24 7.29 26.14 -22.29
CA SER A 24 8.08 26.11 -21.05
C SER A 24 7.60 27.14 -20.02
N ASP A 25 7.10 28.30 -20.45
CA ASP A 25 6.59 29.35 -19.58
C ASP A 25 5.20 28.99 -19.03
N LEU A 26 4.38 28.32 -19.84
CA LEU A 26 3.10 27.78 -19.40
C LEU A 26 3.29 26.72 -18.31
N GLU A 27 4.27 25.83 -18.47
CA GLU A 27 4.63 24.81 -17.47
C GLU A 27 5.14 25.45 -16.16
N LYS A 28 5.94 26.51 -16.22
CA LYS A 28 6.36 27.26 -15.02
C LYS A 28 5.18 27.95 -14.34
N ALA A 29 4.31 28.58 -15.11
CA ALA A 29 3.12 29.26 -14.59
C ALA A 29 2.20 28.27 -13.86
N TYR A 30 1.91 27.11 -14.47
CA TYR A 30 1.09 26.06 -13.85
C TYR A 30 1.64 25.61 -12.48
N ASN A 31 2.96 25.49 -12.37
CA ASN A 31 3.62 25.03 -11.14
C ASN A 31 3.73 26.11 -10.05
N SER A 32 3.53 27.39 -10.38
CA SER A 32 3.76 28.52 -9.47
C SER A 32 2.49 29.28 -9.07
N MET A 33 1.50 29.34 -9.96
CA MET A 33 0.26 30.08 -9.75
C MET A 33 -0.79 29.26 -9.01
N LYS A 34 -1.75 29.94 -8.39
CA LYS A 34 -2.97 29.28 -7.92
C LYS A 34 -3.84 28.90 -9.13
N LYS A 35 -4.67 27.85 -8.99
CA LYS A 35 -5.56 27.35 -10.05
C LYS A 35 -6.33 28.49 -10.78
N SER A 36 -7.01 29.35 -10.03
CA SER A 36 -7.80 30.46 -10.58
C SER A 36 -6.95 31.53 -11.30
N GLU A 37 -5.72 31.77 -10.85
CA GLU A 37 -4.80 32.71 -11.49
C GLU A 37 -4.27 32.13 -12.80
N PHE A 38 -3.98 30.83 -12.81
CA PHE A 38 -3.53 30.12 -13.99
C PHE A 38 -4.66 29.97 -15.04
N GLU A 39 -5.91 29.76 -14.63
CA GLU A 39 -7.07 29.79 -15.51
C GLU A 39 -7.17 31.13 -16.27
N ALA A 40 -7.08 32.25 -15.56
CA ALA A 40 -7.06 33.57 -16.19
C ALA A 40 -5.83 33.78 -17.10
N TYR A 41 -4.69 33.21 -16.73
CA TYR A 41 -3.47 33.26 -17.54
C TYR A 41 -3.63 32.53 -18.88
N LEU A 42 -4.26 31.35 -18.91
CA LEU A 42 -4.50 30.58 -20.13
C LEU A 42 -5.27 31.38 -21.20
N ASP A 43 -6.20 32.24 -20.78
CA ASP A 43 -6.98 33.09 -21.70
C ASP A 43 -6.12 34.15 -22.41
N THR A 44 -4.99 34.51 -21.82
CA THR A 44 -4.05 35.51 -22.38
C THR A 44 -2.99 34.89 -23.28
N VAL A 45 -2.82 33.57 -23.23
CA VAL A 45 -1.75 32.86 -23.95
C VAL A 45 -2.14 32.74 -25.42
N ASN A 46 -1.39 33.44 -26.27
CA ASN A 46 -1.48 33.29 -27.71
C ASN A 46 -0.72 32.03 -28.16
N VAL A 47 -1.41 31.12 -28.85
CA VAL A 47 -0.89 29.83 -29.30
C VAL A 47 -0.75 29.81 -30.82
N ASN A 48 0.49 29.77 -31.32
CA ASN A 48 0.78 29.88 -32.76
C ASN A 48 1.43 28.61 -33.36
N SER A 49 1.52 27.52 -32.60
CA SER A 49 2.08 26.24 -33.05
C SER A 49 1.30 25.07 -32.46
N ASP A 50 1.33 23.92 -33.13
CA ASP A 50 0.69 22.70 -32.63
C ASP A 50 1.18 22.33 -31.23
N GLU A 51 2.47 22.55 -30.94
CA GLU A 51 3.06 22.32 -29.62
C GLU A 51 2.48 23.26 -28.55
N ALA A 52 2.29 24.55 -28.89
CA ALA A 52 1.70 25.53 -27.97
C ALA A 52 0.19 25.26 -27.75
N ILE A 53 -0.53 24.90 -28.80
CA ILE A 53 -1.95 24.51 -28.72
C ILE A 53 -2.09 23.25 -27.87
N ALA A 54 -1.26 22.24 -28.10
CA ALA A 54 -1.25 21.01 -27.31
C ALA A 54 -0.89 21.30 -25.84
N CYS A 55 0.08 22.19 -25.59
CA CYS A 55 0.46 22.62 -24.24
C CYS A 55 -0.72 23.23 -23.49
N ARG A 56 -1.38 24.22 -24.08
CA ARG A 56 -2.56 24.86 -23.51
C ARG A 56 -3.68 23.86 -23.25
N SER A 57 -4.02 23.05 -24.27
CA SER A 57 -5.07 22.03 -24.20
C SER A 57 -4.80 20.99 -23.09
N TYR A 58 -3.55 20.62 -22.88
CA TYR A 58 -3.16 19.68 -21.82
C TYR A 58 -3.51 20.23 -20.44
N TYR A 59 -3.15 21.49 -20.17
CA TYR A 59 -3.43 22.09 -18.87
C TYR A 59 -4.92 22.34 -18.66
N GLU A 60 -5.66 22.74 -19.70
CA GLU A 60 -7.13 22.80 -19.65
C GLU A 60 -7.73 21.44 -19.28
N ALA A 61 -7.23 20.35 -19.87
CA ALA A 61 -7.71 18.99 -19.59
C ALA A 61 -7.46 18.55 -18.15
N ILE A 62 -6.23 18.74 -17.62
CA ILE A 62 -5.88 18.27 -16.28
C ILE A 62 -6.43 19.15 -15.15
N MET A 63 -6.86 20.38 -15.46
CA MET A 63 -7.53 21.26 -14.50
C MET A 63 -9.04 21.07 -14.42
N SER A 64 -9.64 20.40 -15.41
CA SER A 64 -11.07 20.09 -15.39
C SER A 64 -11.42 19.27 -14.15
N ASP A 65 -12.42 19.75 -13.39
CA ASP A 65 -12.94 19.06 -12.21
C ASP A 65 -13.86 17.88 -12.58
N ASN A 66 -14.20 17.74 -13.87
CA ASN A 66 -15.03 16.65 -14.40
C ASN A 66 -14.15 15.61 -15.10
N SER A 67 -14.16 14.38 -14.58
CA SER A 67 -13.37 13.27 -15.13
C SER A 67 -13.77 12.87 -16.56
N GLU A 68 -15.05 12.96 -16.93
CA GLU A 68 -15.50 12.62 -18.29
C GLU A 68 -15.00 13.66 -19.29
N GLN A 69 -15.08 14.94 -18.92
CA GLN A 69 -14.54 16.03 -19.72
C GLN A 69 -13.01 15.93 -19.85
N THR A 70 -12.30 15.64 -18.75
CA THR A 70 -10.85 15.41 -18.79
C THR A 70 -10.51 14.28 -19.76
N VAL A 71 -11.20 13.13 -19.68
CA VAL A 71 -10.94 11.99 -20.58
C VAL A 71 -11.22 12.36 -22.04
N PHE A 72 -12.35 13.04 -22.31
CA PHE A 72 -12.69 13.50 -23.66
C PHE A 72 -11.61 14.43 -24.25
N LEU A 73 -11.14 15.39 -23.45
CA LEU A 73 -10.08 16.31 -23.87
C LEU A 73 -8.77 15.57 -24.13
N LEU A 74 -8.35 14.66 -23.23
CA LEU A 74 -7.14 13.86 -23.42
C LEU A 74 -7.22 12.93 -24.65
N GLU A 75 -8.39 12.37 -24.95
CA GLU A 75 -8.61 11.58 -26.17
C GLU A 75 -8.55 12.44 -27.43
N THR A 76 -9.14 13.64 -27.39
CA THR A 76 -9.04 14.62 -28.48
C THR A 76 -7.58 14.98 -28.74
N MET A 77 -6.82 15.25 -27.68
CA MET A 77 -5.39 15.55 -27.76
C MET A 77 -4.56 14.41 -28.33
N LYS A 78 -4.82 13.18 -27.91
CA LYS A 78 -4.17 12.00 -28.49
C LYS A 78 -4.37 11.95 -30.01
N ASN A 79 -5.57 12.27 -30.49
CA ASN A 79 -5.90 12.16 -31.92
C ASN A 79 -5.35 13.32 -32.74
N LEU A 80 -5.30 14.54 -32.19
CA LEU A 80 -4.89 15.74 -32.91
C LEU A 80 -3.40 16.07 -32.76
N PHE A 81 -2.78 15.69 -31.64
CA PHE A 81 -1.45 16.16 -31.26
C PHE A 81 -0.50 15.01 -30.86
N SER A 82 -0.68 13.79 -31.38
CA SER A 82 0.05 12.59 -30.95
C SER A 82 1.58 12.72 -30.95
N GLU A 83 2.14 13.51 -31.87
CA GLU A 83 3.58 13.69 -32.01
C GLU A 83 4.16 14.76 -31.08
N THR A 84 3.34 15.68 -30.58
CA THR A 84 3.76 16.77 -29.68
C THR A 84 4.14 16.25 -28.29
N LYS A 85 4.99 16.97 -27.53
CA LYS A 85 5.32 16.57 -26.14
C LYS A 85 4.06 16.48 -25.28
N TYR A 86 3.14 17.43 -25.45
CA TYR A 86 1.93 17.52 -24.64
C TYR A 86 0.83 16.54 -25.04
N GLY A 87 0.71 16.18 -26.32
CA GLY A 87 -0.14 15.06 -26.73
C GLY A 87 0.37 13.73 -26.19
N GLN A 88 1.69 13.55 -26.10
CA GLN A 88 2.27 12.37 -25.44
C GLN A 88 2.12 12.40 -23.91
N LYS A 89 2.21 13.57 -23.27
CA LYS A 89 1.80 13.73 -21.85
C LYS A 89 0.32 13.39 -21.67
N ALA A 90 -0.55 13.80 -22.59
CA ALA A 90 -1.97 13.46 -22.54
C ALA A 90 -2.21 11.95 -22.65
N MET A 91 -1.48 11.25 -23.54
CA MET A 91 -1.50 9.80 -23.61
C MET A 91 -1.04 9.13 -22.30
N LEU A 92 -0.01 9.69 -21.65
CA LEU A 92 0.46 9.22 -20.35
C LEU A 92 -0.65 9.36 -19.29
N GLU A 93 -1.30 10.52 -19.19
CA GLU A 93 -2.40 10.76 -18.25
C GLU A 93 -3.62 9.88 -18.53
N LEU A 94 -4.01 9.76 -19.80
CA LEU A 94 -5.11 8.89 -20.22
C LEU A 94 -4.81 7.42 -19.90
N SER A 95 -3.55 6.99 -20.03
CA SER A 95 -3.16 5.64 -19.62
C SER A 95 -3.32 5.40 -18.12
N ARG A 96 -3.03 6.41 -17.27
CA ARG A 96 -3.23 6.33 -15.82
C ARG A 96 -4.71 6.16 -15.48
N TYR A 97 -5.59 6.87 -16.17
CA TYR A 97 -7.03 6.67 -16.07
C TYR A 97 -7.43 5.22 -16.39
N TYR A 98 -6.97 4.66 -17.50
CA TYR A 98 -7.27 3.27 -17.87
C TYR A 98 -6.66 2.24 -16.90
N ILE A 99 -5.49 2.51 -16.30
CA ILE A 99 -4.92 1.68 -15.22
C ILE A 99 -5.86 1.63 -14.01
N LEU A 100 -6.44 2.77 -13.61
CA LEU A 100 -7.40 2.83 -12.49
C LEU A 100 -8.68 2.05 -12.80
N LYS A 101 -9.15 2.10 -14.06
CA LYS A 101 -10.27 1.28 -14.55
C LYS A 101 -9.90 -0.19 -14.77
N ARG A 102 -8.62 -0.55 -14.62
CA ARG A 102 -8.05 -1.88 -14.88
C ARG A 102 -8.16 -2.33 -16.35
N ASP A 103 -8.37 -1.39 -17.26
CA ASP A 103 -8.27 -1.64 -18.70
C ASP A 103 -6.79 -1.57 -19.11
N TYR A 104 -6.09 -2.65 -18.78
CA TYR A 104 -4.65 -2.76 -19.00
C TYR A 104 -4.26 -2.85 -20.48
N GLU A 105 -5.18 -3.27 -21.35
CA GLU A 105 -4.93 -3.30 -22.80
C GLU A 105 -4.87 -1.89 -23.35
N LYS A 106 -5.91 -1.08 -23.12
CA LYS A 106 -5.94 0.33 -23.58
C LYS A 106 -4.79 1.13 -22.99
N ALA A 107 -4.54 0.97 -21.68
CA ALA A 107 -3.42 1.65 -21.03
C ALA A 107 -2.06 1.28 -21.66
N SER A 108 -1.81 -0.01 -21.93
CA SER A 108 -0.55 -0.44 -22.54
C SER A 108 -0.39 0.08 -23.96
N ALA A 109 -1.48 0.09 -24.75
CA ALA A 109 -1.45 0.61 -26.12
C ALA A 109 -1.05 2.08 -26.16
N LEU A 110 -1.64 2.91 -25.29
CA LEU A 110 -1.29 4.33 -25.14
C LEU A 110 0.15 4.54 -24.70
N LEU A 111 0.63 3.75 -23.73
CA LEU A 111 2.00 3.88 -23.24
C LEU A 111 3.05 3.47 -24.29
N ASN A 112 2.73 2.48 -25.12
CA ASN A 112 3.62 2.03 -26.20
C ASN A 112 3.67 3.02 -27.37
N SER A 113 2.65 3.86 -27.58
CA SER A 113 2.66 4.90 -28.62
C SER A 113 3.45 6.14 -28.20
N ILE A 114 3.82 6.30 -26.93
CA ILE A 114 4.68 7.39 -26.47
C ILE A 114 6.12 7.09 -26.91
N ASN A 115 6.69 7.95 -27.76
CA ASN A 115 8.07 7.85 -28.25
C ASN A 115 9.01 8.90 -27.61
N ASN A 116 8.49 9.92 -26.94
CA ASN A 116 9.25 10.97 -26.29
C ASN A 116 10.17 10.39 -25.18
N PRO A 117 11.48 10.67 -25.21
CA PRO A 117 12.45 10.12 -24.25
C PRO A 117 12.31 10.72 -22.84
N ASP A 118 11.82 11.95 -22.71
CA ASP A 118 11.66 12.63 -21.42
C ASP A 118 10.51 12.04 -20.59
N LEU A 119 9.56 11.36 -21.25
CA LEU A 119 8.43 10.69 -20.61
C LEU A 119 8.82 9.28 -20.15
N SER A 120 9.95 9.17 -19.44
CA SER A 120 10.46 7.90 -18.92
C SER A 120 9.49 7.22 -17.95
N GLU A 121 8.59 7.99 -17.31
CA GLU A 121 7.50 7.51 -16.47
C GLU A 121 6.58 6.48 -17.16
N LYS A 122 6.49 6.49 -18.50
CA LYS A 122 5.76 5.44 -19.23
C LYS A 122 6.25 4.03 -18.88
N ASN A 123 7.56 3.87 -18.64
CA ASN A 123 8.16 2.59 -18.27
C ASN A 123 7.75 2.14 -16.86
N PHE A 124 7.56 3.08 -15.92
CA PHE A 124 7.04 2.74 -14.60
C PHE A 124 5.64 2.12 -14.70
N TYR A 125 4.74 2.76 -15.45
CA TYR A 125 3.38 2.27 -15.64
C TYR A 125 3.32 0.97 -16.46
N LEU A 126 4.11 0.85 -17.53
CA LEU A 126 4.20 -0.38 -18.32
C LEU A 126 4.67 -1.56 -17.45
N SER A 127 5.66 -1.35 -16.58
CA SER A 127 6.11 -2.39 -15.64
C SER A 127 4.97 -2.84 -14.71
N HIS A 128 4.26 -1.89 -14.11
CA HIS A 128 3.11 -2.20 -13.26
C HIS A 128 2.04 -3.00 -14.01
N ILE A 129 1.68 -2.58 -15.22
CA ILE A 129 0.70 -3.29 -16.06
C ILE A 129 1.18 -4.70 -16.40
N ARG A 130 2.43 -4.85 -16.84
CA ARG A 130 3.03 -6.14 -17.19
C ARG A 130 3.01 -7.10 -16.00
N LEU A 131 3.30 -6.62 -14.80
CA LEU A 131 3.15 -7.39 -13.57
C LEU A 131 1.70 -7.87 -13.35
N LYS A 132 0.70 -6.99 -13.51
CA LYS A 132 -0.73 -7.35 -13.39
C LYS A 132 -1.18 -8.36 -14.44
N ARG A 133 -0.62 -8.27 -15.65
CA ARG A 133 -0.85 -9.19 -16.76
C ARG A 133 0.01 -10.45 -16.74
N LYS A 134 0.75 -10.68 -15.65
CA LYS A 134 1.63 -11.86 -15.46
C LYS A 134 2.80 -11.96 -16.45
N LYS A 135 3.15 -10.86 -17.12
CA LYS A 135 4.31 -10.71 -18.01
C LYS A 135 5.53 -10.31 -17.20
N TYR A 136 6.01 -11.23 -16.36
CA TYR A 136 6.98 -10.91 -15.29
C TYR A 136 8.38 -10.55 -15.83
N GLU A 137 8.86 -11.22 -16.88
CA GLU A 137 10.14 -10.89 -17.53
C GLU A 137 10.12 -9.47 -18.10
N GLU A 138 9.07 -9.14 -18.86
CA GLU A 138 8.92 -7.81 -19.44
C GLU A 138 8.81 -6.74 -18.34
N SER A 139 8.10 -7.04 -17.26
CA SER A 139 7.96 -6.16 -16.09
C SER A 139 9.32 -5.82 -15.47
N VAL A 140 10.22 -6.79 -15.33
CA VAL A 140 11.59 -6.57 -14.82
C VAL A 140 12.36 -5.63 -15.75
N ILE A 141 12.39 -5.94 -17.05
CA ILE A 141 13.15 -5.15 -18.04
C ILE A 141 12.69 -3.70 -18.02
N THR A 142 11.38 -3.49 -17.98
CA THR A 142 10.83 -2.14 -18.11
C THR A 142 10.87 -1.35 -16.79
N ALA A 143 10.82 -2.00 -15.64
CA ALA A 143 11.20 -1.36 -14.38
C ALA A 143 12.68 -0.97 -14.33
N GLN A 144 13.59 -1.80 -14.85
CA GLN A 144 15.02 -1.47 -14.92
C GLN A 144 15.27 -0.28 -15.84
N ASN A 145 14.61 -0.24 -17.00
CA ASN A 145 14.67 0.92 -17.90
C ASN A 145 14.20 2.20 -17.20
N PHE A 146 13.11 2.14 -16.44
CA PHE A 146 12.64 3.27 -15.64
C PHE A 146 13.67 3.72 -14.59
N ILE A 147 14.23 2.79 -13.82
CA ILE A 147 15.25 3.11 -12.79
C ILE A 147 16.48 3.79 -13.40
N LYS A 148 16.89 3.40 -14.62
CA LYS A 148 18.02 3.98 -15.33
C LYS A 148 17.74 5.40 -15.87
N SER A 149 16.49 5.73 -16.20
CA SER A 149 16.12 6.92 -16.99
C SER A 149 15.29 7.97 -16.24
N SER A 150 14.96 7.73 -14.97
CA SER A 150 14.20 8.66 -14.13
C SER A 150 15.06 9.09 -12.95
N ASP A 151 14.72 10.20 -12.29
CA ASP A 151 15.28 10.61 -10.99
C ASP A 151 14.23 10.60 -9.86
N ASP A 152 13.01 10.15 -10.16
CA ASP A 152 11.93 10.05 -9.18
C ASP A 152 12.22 8.93 -8.17
N ALA A 153 12.79 9.29 -7.03
CA ALA A 153 13.18 8.35 -5.97
C ALA A 153 12.00 7.52 -5.46
N THR A 154 10.80 8.11 -5.36
CA THR A 154 9.59 7.45 -4.86
C THR A 154 9.11 6.38 -5.85
N LYS A 155 9.07 6.71 -7.14
CA LYS A 155 8.71 5.71 -8.17
C LYS A 155 9.82 4.68 -8.34
N LYS A 156 11.11 5.04 -8.19
CA LYS A 156 12.23 4.07 -8.21
C LYS A 156 12.10 3.05 -7.09
N GLU A 157 11.80 3.50 -5.87
CA GLU A 157 11.51 2.61 -4.73
C GLU A 157 10.45 1.57 -5.10
N GLN A 158 9.33 2.03 -5.67
CA GLN A 158 8.24 1.14 -6.08
C GLN A 158 8.59 0.24 -7.28
N ALA A 159 9.44 0.71 -8.20
CA ALA A 159 9.94 -0.08 -9.34
C ALA A 159 10.82 -1.26 -8.88
N TYR A 160 11.67 -1.06 -7.86
CA TYR A 160 12.42 -2.17 -7.24
C TYR A 160 11.48 -3.23 -6.63
N ILE A 161 10.37 -2.80 -6.04
CA ILE A 161 9.34 -3.73 -5.55
C ILE A 161 8.70 -4.52 -6.71
N PHE A 162 8.41 -3.89 -7.86
CA PHE A 162 7.90 -4.60 -9.04
C PHE A 162 8.89 -5.65 -9.57
N ILE A 163 10.20 -5.32 -9.60
CA ILE A 163 11.26 -6.27 -9.99
C ILE A 163 11.27 -7.47 -9.04
N ALA A 164 11.29 -7.22 -7.73
CA ALA A 164 11.34 -8.28 -6.73
C ALA A 164 10.09 -9.18 -6.80
N GLU A 165 8.90 -8.62 -6.93
CA GLU A 165 7.66 -9.38 -7.10
C GLU A 165 7.69 -10.23 -8.37
N SER A 166 8.16 -9.65 -9.48
CA SER A 166 8.30 -10.37 -10.76
C SER A 166 9.25 -11.56 -10.60
N TYR A 167 10.40 -11.38 -9.97
CA TYR A 167 11.34 -12.48 -9.72
C TYR A 167 10.77 -13.56 -8.80
N ILE A 168 10.01 -13.21 -7.76
CA ILE A 168 9.32 -14.19 -6.91
C ILE A 168 8.33 -15.00 -7.74
N LYS A 169 7.54 -14.36 -8.61
CA LYS A 169 6.58 -15.05 -9.49
C LYS A 169 7.26 -15.97 -10.50
N LEU A 170 8.47 -15.63 -10.92
CA LEU A 170 9.33 -16.46 -11.76
C LEU A 170 10.12 -17.53 -10.98
N LYS A 171 9.89 -17.65 -9.65
CA LYS A 171 10.66 -18.53 -8.75
C LYS A 171 12.16 -18.24 -8.73
N LYS A 172 12.59 -17.06 -9.18
CA LYS A 172 13.98 -16.57 -9.18
C LYS A 172 14.30 -15.92 -7.82
N PHE A 173 14.17 -16.69 -6.73
CA PHE A 173 14.18 -16.16 -5.36
C PHE A 173 15.48 -15.45 -4.98
N THR A 174 16.64 -15.96 -5.40
CA THR A 174 17.94 -15.31 -5.15
C THR A 174 17.99 -13.90 -5.75
N ARG A 175 17.48 -13.72 -6.97
CA ARG A 175 17.43 -12.40 -7.60
C ARG A 175 16.47 -11.47 -6.86
N ALA A 176 15.30 -11.97 -6.47
CA ALA A 176 14.35 -11.19 -5.67
C ALA A 176 14.94 -10.73 -4.34
N LEU A 177 15.62 -11.63 -3.61
CA LEU A 177 16.28 -11.31 -2.35
C LEU A 177 17.37 -10.26 -2.55
N ASN A 178 18.23 -10.41 -3.55
CA ASN A 178 19.28 -9.41 -3.85
C ASN A 178 18.68 -8.04 -4.15
N THR A 179 17.60 -7.98 -4.96
CA THR A 179 16.88 -6.73 -5.25
C THR A 179 16.32 -6.08 -3.99
N LEU A 180 15.65 -6.85 -3.13
CA LEU A 180 15.03 -6.33 -1.90
C LEU A 180 16.07 -5.92 -0.86
N GLN A 181 17.16 -6.68 -0.71
CA GLN A 181 18.25 -6.34 0.21
C GLN A 181 19.01 -5.10 -0.24
N TYR A 182 19.20 -4.92 -1.55
CA TYR A 182 19.71 -3.67 -2.11
C TYR A 182 18.78 -2.50 -1.74
N LEU A 183 17.48 -2.62 -2.04
CA LEU A 183 16.50 -1.58 -1.71
C LEU A 183 16.49 -1.26 -0.21
N LYS A 184 16.55 -2.28 0.65
CA LYS A 184 16.58 -2.13 2.11
C LYS A 184 17.77 -1.32 2.64
N LYS A 185 18.92 -1.39 1.95
CA LYS A 185 20.14 -0.64 2.31
C LYS A 185 20.24 0.72 1.60
N SER A 186 19.38 0.97 0.62
CA SER A 186 19.39 2.18 -0.20
C SER A 186 18.61 3.31 0.47
N GLU A 187 19.03 4.55 0.25
CA GLU A 187 18.31 5.77 0.64
C GLU A 187 16.95 5.94 -0.06
N LEU A 188 16.69 5.12 -1.10
CA LEU A 188 15.41 5.09 -1.80
C LEU A 188 14.27 4.54 -0.92
N LEU A 189 14.56 3.70 0.09
CA LEU A 189 13.52 3.08 0.91
C LEU A 189 12.96 4.08 1.92
N LYS A 190 11.81 4.68 1.61
CA LYS A 190 11.13 5.68 2.46
C LYS A 190 9.68 5.30 2.75
N ASN A 191 8.95 4.82 1.76
CA ASN A 191 7.50 4.65 1.83
C ASN A 191 7.07 3.19 2.06
N CYS A 192 7.88 2.22 1.65
CA CYS A 192 7.48 0.81 1.61
C CYS A 192 8.31 -0.12 2.51
N ALA A 193 8.97 0.40 3.55
CA ALA A 193 9.82 -0.40 4.45
C ALA A 193 9.15 -1.67 5.01
N PRO A 194 7.90 -1.64 5.53
CA PRO A 194 7.21 -2.85 5.99
C PRO A 194 6.97 -3.88 4.87
N LEU A 195 6.61 -3.41 3.67
CA LEU A 195 6.38 -4.24 2.50
C LEU A 195 7.69 -4.90 2.03
N CYS A 196 8.78 -4.14 1.94
CA CYS A 196 10.09 -4.64 1.55
C CYS A 196 10.55 -5.76 2.51
N GLN A 197 10.50 -5.50 3.81
CA GLN A 197 10.86 -6.48 4.85
C GLN A 197 9.98 -7.74 4.78
N PHE A 198 8.67 -7.58 4.58
CA PHE A 198 7.75 -8.70 4.40
C PHE A 198 8.09 -9.52 3.15
N LYS A 199 8.39 -8.87 2.02
CA LYS A 199 8.76 -9.55 0.78
C LYS A 199 10.07 -10.33 0.89
N ILE A 200 11.02 -9.89 1.70
CA ILE A 200 12.24 -10.66 1.98
C ILE A 200 11.85 -11.98 2.68
N GLY A 201 11.03 -11.91 3.73
CA GLY A 201 10.51 -13.11 4.39
C GLY A 201 9.74 -14.03 3.44
N PHE A 202 8.90 -13.44 2.59
CA PHE A 202 8.14 -14.18 1.58
C PHE A 202 9.02 -14.85 0.52
N ALA A 203 10.08 -14.18 0.04
CA ALA A 203 11.03 -14.80 -0.87
C ALA A 203 11.77 -15.98 -0.22
N TYR A 204 12.15 -15.86 1.06
CA TYR A 204 12.72 -16.99 1.80
C TYR A 204 11.73 -18.16 1.93
N GLU A 205 10.46 -17.89 2.31
CA GLU A 205 9.42 -18.91 2.42
C GLU A 205 9.23 -19.66 1.10
N MET A 206 9.07 -18.92 0.00
CA MET A 206 8.86 -19.53 -1.32
C MET A 206 10.08 -20.33 -1.82
N SER A 207 11.27 -20.06 -1.28
CA SER A 207 12.50 -20.82 -1.56
C SER A 207 12.73 -22.01 -0.62
N GLY A 208 11.81 -22.29 0.32
CA GLY A 208 11.93 -23.37 1.32
C GLY A 208 12.79 -23.02 2.54
N ASN A 209 13.31 -21.80 2.62
CA ASN A 209 14.17 -21.31 3.70
C ASN A 209 13.33 -20.83 4.90
N TYR A 210 12.54 -21.73 5.49
CA TYR A 210 11.52 -21.38 6.49
C TYR A 210 12.09 -20.73 7.76
N LYS A 211 13.32 -21.08 8.16
CA LYS A 211 13.98 -20.47 9.34
C LYS A 211 14.27 -18.99 9.10
N GLN A 212 14.86 -18.64 7.95
CA GLN A 212 15.06 -17.23 7.58
C GLN A 212 13.73 -16.52 7.36
N ALA A 213 12.76 -17.16 6.70
CA ALA A 213 11.42 -16.59 6.50
C ALA A 213 10.77 -16.17 7.83
N ALA A 214 10.73 -17.09 8.80
CA ALA A 214 10.19 -16.81 10.13
C ALA A 214 10.95 -15.69 10.86
N THR A 215 12.27 -15.59 10.65
CA THR A 215 13.09 -14.52 11.23
C THR A 215 12.71 -13.17 10.66
N GLU A 216 12.63 -13.06 9.33
CA GLU A 216 12.30 -11.81 8.66
C GLU A 216 10.85 -11.38 8.90
N TYR A 217 9.91 -12.33 8.98
CA TYR A 217 8.53 -12.05 9.37
C TYR A 217 8.39 -11.57 10.82
N LYS A 218 9.15 -12.15 11.76
CA LYS A 218 9.18 -11.64 13.15
C LYS A 218 9.66 -10.19 13.20
N LYS A 219 10.64 -9.81 12.38
CA LYS A 219 11.08 -8.41 12.26
C LYS A 219 9.96 -7.50 11.74
N VAL A 220 9.14 -7.95 10.78
CA VAL A 220 7.96 -7.17 10.35
C VAL A 220 7.02 -6.92 11.53
N ILE A 221 6.78 -7.94 12.36
CA ILE A 221 5.86 -7.86 13.50
C ILE A 221 6.40 -6.92 14.59
N SER A 222 7.70 -7.00 14.90
CA SER A 222 8.34 -6.18 15.93
C SER A 222 8.52 -4.73 15.49
N ASP A 223 9.04 -4.52 14.29
CA ASP A 223 9.54 -3.21 13.85
C ASP A 223 8.42 -2.38 13.20
N PHE A 224 7.43 -3.05 12.61
CA PHE A 224 6.32 -2.44 11.88
C PHE A 224 4.96 -2.92 12.41
N SER A 225 4.80 -2.93 13.75
CA SER A 225 3.57 -3.36 14.40
C SER A 225 2.34 -2.59 13.90
N TYR A 226 1.19 -3.28 13.77
CA TYR A 226 -0.10 -2.74 13.29
C TYR A 226 -0.16 -2.32 11.82
N THR A 227 0.89 -2.60 11.05
CA THR A 227 0.80 -2.53 9.59
C THR A 227 0.08 -3.74 9.03
N LYS A 228 -0.55 -3.60 7.85
CA LYS A 228 -1.11 -4.73 7.10
C LYS A 228 -0.14 -5.91 7.03
N TYR A 229 1.15 -5.63 6.78
CA TYR A 229 2.19 -6.64 6.61
C TYR A 229 2.59 -7.34 7.91
N SER A 230 2.44 -6.70 9.08
CA SER A 230 2.63 -7.39 10.37
C SER A 230 1.58 -8.49 10.58
N PHE A 231 0.31 -8.22 10.24
CA PHE A 231 -0.75 -9.23 10.31
C PHE A 231 -0.56 -10.35 9.28
N GLU A 232 -0.16 -10.00 8.05
CA GLU A 232 0.18 -11.01 7.03
C GLU A 232 1.38 -11.87 7.46
N ALA A 233 2.40 -11.27 8.06
CA ALA A 233 3.57 -12.00 8.59
C ALA A 233 3.20 -12.99 9.69
N GLU A 234 2.32 -12.60 10.63
CA GLU A 234 1.80 -13.50 11.66
C GLU A 234 1.06 -14.71 11.04
N GLU A 235 0.22 -14.46 10.04
CA GLU A 235 -0.51 -15.50 9.32
C GLU A 235 0.45 -16.47 8.61
N ARG A 236 1.47 -15.94 7.93
CA ARG A 236 2.51 -16.75 7.27
C ARG A 236 3.25 -17.64 8.25
N ILE A 237 3.71 -17.10 9.38
CA ILE A 237 4.38 -17.90 10.43
C ILE A 237 3.46 -19.02 10.94
N ARG A 238 2.17 -18.73 11.15
CA ARG A 238 1.21 -19.74 11.60
C ARG A 238 1.04 -20.86 10.59
N ASN A 239 0.91 -20.54 9.31
CA ASN A 239 0.72 -21.52 8.25
C ASN A 239 1.97 -22.40 8.08
N MET A 240 3.17 -21.81 8.05
CA MET A 240 4.43 -22.57 7.99
C MET A 240 4.58 -23.57 9.15
N LYS A 241 4.12 -23.22 10.36
CA LYS A 241 4.14 -24.14 11.51
C LYS A 241 3.14 -25.29 11.36
N LYS A 242 1.96 -25.04 10.81
CA LYS A 242 0.95 -26.07 10.54
C LYS A 242 1.45 -27.07 9.50
N ASP A 243 2.07 -26.57 8.44
CA ASP A 243 2.59 -27.42 7.36
C ASP A 243 3.72 -28.32 7.87
N ASN A 244 4.61 -27.78 8.71
CA ASN A 244 5.64 -28.58 9.38
C ASN A 244 5.06 -29.62 10.35
N ALA A 245 4.01 -29.28 11.10
CA ALA A 245 3.33 -30.23 12.00
C ALA A 245 2.59 -31.35 11.23
N ALA A 246 1.97 -31.02 10.10
CA ALA A 246 1.31 -32.00 9.24
C ALA A 246 2.31 -32.93 8.54
N ASN A 247 3.49 -32.43 8.16
CA ASN A 247 4.54 -33.24 7.55
C ASN A 247 5.28 -34.11 8.55
N THR A 248 5.48 -33.66 9.79
CA THR A 248 6.06 -34.47 10.87
C THR A 248 5.11 -35.56 11.38
N GLY A 249 3.80 -35.32 11.33
CA GLY A 249 2.79 -36.35 11.62
C GLY A 249 2.66 -37.46 10.56
N LYS A 250 3.12 -37.22 9.32
CA LYS A 250 3.16 -38.23 8.25
C LYS A 250 4.48 -39.01 8.17
N ALA A 251 5.54 -38.51 8.78
CA ALA A 251 6.85 -39.16 8.80
C ALA A 251 7.02 -40.16 9.97
N ALA A 252 5.97 -40.36 10.79
CA ALA A 252 6.01 -41.22 11.98
C ALA A 252 5.26 -42.56 11.81
N GLU A 253 4.80 -42.91 10.60
CA GLU A 253 4.03 -44.14 10.33
C GLU A 253 4.80 -45.25 9.59
N THR A 254 6.12 -45.14 9.42
CA THR A 254 6.94 -46.26 8.89
C THR A 254 8.30 -46.25 9.55
N GLU A 255 8.39 -46.96 10.68
CA GLU A 255 9.46 -47.89 11.06
C GLU A 255 9.21 -48.32 12.51
N GLU A 256 8.43 -49.39 12.68
CA GLU A 256 8.50 -50.24 13.88
C GLU A 256 9.84 -51.00 13.86
N PRO A 257 10.41 -51.24 15.04
CA PRO A 257 10.37 -52.61 15.53
C PRO A 257 9.90 -52.72 16.99
N GLU A 258 9.11 -53.77 17.24
CA GLU A 258 8.79 -54.33 18.56
C GLU A 258 10.09 -54.69 19.31
N THR A 259 10.25 -54.48 20.63
CA THR A 259 9.68 -55.32 21.70
C THR A 259 10.18 -54.83 23.08
N SER A 260 9.32 -54.94 24.11
CA SER A 260 9.58 -55.20 25.57
C SER A 260 10.50 -54.22 26.36
N GLU A 261 10.35 -53.87 27.64
CA GLU A 261 9.46 -54.24 28.75
C GLU A 261 9.73 -53.24 29.93
N THR A 262 8.69 -52.91 30.70
CA THR A 262 8.66 -52.52 32.15
C THR A 262 9.58 -51.42 32.75
N LYS A 263 8.97 -50.36 33.33
CA LYS A 263 8.67 -50.14 34.79
C LYS A 263 8.43 -48.66 35.13
N ASN A 264 7.38 -48.41 35.94
CA ASN A 264 7.19 -47.43 37.04
C ASN A 264 8.14 -46.21 37.12
N GLU A 265 7.71 -44.96 37.36
CA GLU A 265 6.82 -44.45 38.40
C GLU A 265 6.51 -42.95 38.14
N LYS A 266 5.34 -42.45 38.60
CA LYS A 266 4.99 -41.08 39.06
C LYS A 266 5.52 -39.89 38.21
N THR A 267 4.72 -38.90 37.79
CA THR A 267 4.06 -37.90 38.64
C THR A 267 3.36 -36.84 37.77
N VAL A 268 2.32 -36.19 38.32
CA VAL A 268 1.84 -34.80 38.04
C VAL A 268 0.86 -34.53 36.87
N SER A 269 -0.34 -34.14 37.32
CA SER A 269 -1.29 -33.16 36.77
C SER A 269 -1.92 -33.37 35.38
N ASN A 270 -3.22 -33.65 35.42
CA ASN A 270 -4.16 -33.44 34.32
C ASN A 270 -4.11 -32.00 33.78
N ALA A 271 -3.43 -31.82 32.65
CA ALA A 271 -3.63 -30.67 31.76
C ALA A 271 -4.82 -30.97 30.84
N LYS A 272 -5.81 -30.07 30.84
CA LYS A 272 -6.99 -30.11 29.97
C LYS A 272 -6.56 -30.19 28.49
N LYS A 273 -7.11 -31.18 27.77
CA LYS A 273 -7.02 -31.35 26.31
C LYS A 273 -7.44 -30.06 25.58
N ASP A 274 -6.51 -29.46 24.84
CA ASP A 274 -6.78 -28.31 23.98
C ASP A 274 -7.68 -28.72 22.80
N SER A 275 -8.88 -28.14 22.79
CA SER A 275 -9.78 -28.16 21.64
C SER A 275 -9.18 -27.35 20.48
N PRO A 276 -9.54 -27.61 19.21
CA PRO A 276 -9.01 -26.87 18.07
C PRO A 276 -9.19 -25.35 18.25
N LYS A 277 -8.13 -24.57 17.99
CA LYS A 277 -8.12 -23.09 18.08
C LYS A 277 -9.03 -22.47 17.00
N VAL A 278 -10.30 -22.26 17.36
CA VAL A 278 -11.33 -21.66 16.50
C VAL A 278 -11.14 -20.14 16.47
N LEU A 279 -11.11 -19.56 15.26
CA LEU A 279 -11.11 -18.12 15.08
C LEU A 279 -12.37 -17.49 15.70
N LYS A 280 -12.18 -16.59 16.66
CA LYS A 280 -13.24 -15.88 17.35
C LYS A 280 -13.11 -14.37 17.13
N PHE A 281 -14.24 -13.69 17.11
CA PHE A 281 -14.31 -12.23 17.02
C PHE A 281 -14.44 -11.63 18.42
N TYR A 282 -13.78 -10.51 18.66
CA TYR A 282 -13.91 -9.74 19.89
C TYR A 282 -14.15 -8.27 19.56
N LEU A 283 -14.68 -7.53 20.52
CA LEU A 283 -14.92 -6.09 20.46
C LEU A 283 -13.98 -5.38 21.42
N GLN A 284 -12.84 -4.92 20.94
CA GLN A 284 -11.87 -4.20 21.76
C GLN A 284 -12.46 -2.85 22.17
N ALA A 285 -12.58 -2.64 23.48
CA ALA A 285 -13.17 -1.45 24.08
C ALA A 285 -12.13 -0.53 24.74
N GLY A 286 -10.92 -1.04 25.04
CA GLY A 286 -9.84 -0.23 25.61
C GLY A 286 -8.50 -0.97 25.69
N ALA A 287 -7.43 -0.22 25.93
CA ALA A 287 -6.09 -0.75 26.23
C ALA A 287 -5.45 0.12 27.32
N PHE A 288 -5.09 -0.50 28.45
CA PHE A 288 -4.66 0.22 29.65
C PHE A 288 -3.26 -0.22 30.08
N GLY A 289 -2.41 0.71 30.51
CA GLY A 289 -1.14 0.33 31.16
C GLY A 289 -1.34 -0.32 32.54
N SER A 290 -2.51 -0.15 33.16
CA SER A 290 -2.85 -0.71 34.47
C SER A 290 -3.88 -1.83 34.35
N LYS A 291 -3.55 -3.00 34.92
CA LYS A 291 -4.45 -4.15 35.01
C LYS A 291 -5.74 -3.82 35.78
N ARG A 292 -5.64 -3.04 36.85
CA ARG A 292 -6.81 -2.59 37.63
C ARG A 292 -7.82 -1.80 36.79
N ASN A 293 -7.35 -0.94 35.89
CA ASN A 293 -8.22 -0.17 34.99
C ASN A 293 -8.84 -1.05 33.91
N ALA A 294 -8.07 -2.01 33.39
CA ALA A 294 -8.58 -3.01 32.46
C ALA A 294 -9.69 -3.87 33.11
N ASP A 295 -9.48 -4.34 34.34
CA ASP A 295 -10.44 -5.14 35.08
C ASP A 295 -11.74 -4.37 35.38
N LYS A 296 -11.65 -3.07 35.69
CA LYS A 296 -12.83 -2.19 35.86
C LYS A 296 -13.68 -2.13 34.60
N LEU A 297 -13.06 -1.92 33.43
CA LEU A 297 -13.80 -1.90 32.17
C LEU A 297 -14.36 -3.28 31.81
N ALA A 298 -13.60 -4.35 32.06
CA ALA A 298 -14.08 -5.72 31.83
C ALA A 298 -15.31 -6.02 32.69
N LYS A 299 -15.31 -5.65 33.99
CA LYS A 299 -16.49 -5.76 34.87
C LYS A 299 -17.67 -4.93 34.37
N LYS A 300 -17.43 -3.70 33.89
CA LYS A 300 -18.49 -2.88 33.28
C LYS A 300 -19.13 -3.59 32.10
N ILE A 301 -18.33 -4.16 31.19
CA ILE A 301 -18.80 -4.92 30.02
C ILE A 301 -19.59 -6.16 30.45
N MET A 302 -19.10 -6.91 31.43
CA MET A 302 -19.81 -8.07 31.99
C MET A 302 -21.13 -7.69 32.65
N GLY A 303 -21.18 -6.57 33.36
CA GLY A 303 -22.42 -6.02 33.94
C GLY A 303 -23.45 -5.59 32.89
N LYS A 304 -23.05 -5.42 31.62
CA LYS A 304 -23.95 -5.18 30.48
C LYS A 304 -24.37 -6.46 29.75
N GLY A 305 -24.06 -7.63 30.32
CA GLY A 305 -24.47 -8.93 29.78
C GLY A 305 -23.55 -9.47 28.68
N TYR A 306 -22.35 -8.91 28.51
CA TYR A 306 -21.37 -9.38 27.52
C TYR A 306 -20.21 -10.09 28.19
N PRO A 307 -19.80 -11.29 27.73
CA PRO A 307 -18.52 -11.86 28.11
C PRO A 307 -17.39 -10.86 27.82
N ALA A 308 -16.41 -10.76 28.71
CA ALA A 308 -15.26 -9.88 28.55
C ALA A 308 -13.95 -10.64 28.77
N ALA A 309 -12.93 -10.30 27.98
CA ALA A 309 -11.59 -10.83 28.10
C ALA A 309 -10.59 -9.68 28.23
N VAL A 310 -9.57 -9.89 29.06
CA VAL A 310 -8.39 -9.03 29.14
C VAL A 310 -7.19 -9.81 28.64
N PHE A 311 -6.42 -9.24 27.72
CA PHE A 311 -5.21 -9.86 27.21
C PHE A 311 -4.05 -8.88 27.13
N PRO A 312 -2.81 -9.34 27.41
CA PRO A 312 -1.63 -8.51 27.32
C PRO A 312 -1.28 -8.20 25.86
N LYS A 313 -0.72 -7.01 25.62
CA LYS A 313 -0.30 -6.53 24.31
C LYS A 313 0.86 -5.54 24.48
N ILE A 314 2.02 -5.86 23.91
CA ILE A 314 3.17 -4.94 23.96
C ILE A 314 3.02 -3.91 22.82
N LEU A 315 3.11 -2.63 23.17
CA LEU A 315 3.05 -1.50 22.24
C LEU A 315 4.23 -0.57 22.54
N LYS A 316 5.17 -0.42 21.59
CA LYS A 316 6.36 0.44 21.73
C LYS A 316 7.13 0.18 23.05
N GLY A 317 7.34 -1.09 23.38
CA GLY A 317 8.06 -1.52 24.60
C GLY A 317 7.25 -1.44 25.91
N LYS A 318 5.99 -0.97 25.88
CA LYS A 318 5.10 -0.96 27.06
C LYS A 318 4.05 -2.06 26.95
N GLU A 319 3.90 -2.87 28.00
CA GLU A 319 2.81 -3.84 28.08
C GLU A 319 1.49 -3.13 28.43
N LEU A 320 0.46 -3.37 27.61
CA LEU A 320 -0.90 -2.89 27.80
C LEU A 320 -1.85 -4.06 28.02
N GLN A 321 -2.84 -3.85 28.88
CA GLN A 321 -3.95 -4.76 29.15
C GLN A 321 -5.13 -4.35 28.27
N VAL A 322 -5.37 -5.11 27.21
CA VAL A 322 -6.44 -4.85 26.25
C VAL A 322 -7.71 -5.52 26.72
N VAL A 323 -8.79 -4.74 26.79
CA VAL A 323 -10.11 -5.19 27.21
C VAL A 323 -10.99 -5.35 25.98
N ALA A 324 -11.61 -6.51 25.82
CA ALA A 324 -12.53 -6.76 24.72
C ALA A 324 -13.76 -7.56 25.15
N ALA A 325 -14.93 -7.22 24.60
CA ALA A 325 -16.13 -8.04 24.70
C ALA A 325 -16.05 -9.25 23.74
N GLY A 326 -16.57 -10.40 24.15
CA GLY A 326 -16.56 -11.65 23.39
C GLY A 326 -15.97 -12.83 24.18
N PRO A 327 -15.80 -14.00 23.54
CA PRO A 327 -15.81 -14.18 22.09
C PRO A 327 -17.18 -14.18 21.41
N PHE A 328 -17.20 -13.87 20.12
CA PHE A 328 -18.32 -14.08 19.19
C PHE A 328 -17.89 -15.03 18.07
N GLU A 329 -18.75 -15.98 17.68
CA GLU A 329 -18.43 -16.98 16.65
C GLU A 329 -18.43 -16.38 15.24
N LYS A 330 -19.36 -15.45 14.97
CA LYS A 330 -19.54 -14.85 13.64
C LYS A 330 -19.32 -13.35 13.68
N LYS A 331 -18.72 -12.79 12.62
CA LYS A 331 -18.52 -11.33 12.45
C LYS A 331 -19.81 -10.53 12.63
N GLN A 332 -20.95 -11.07 12.19
CA GLN A 332 -22.25 -10.41 12.30
C GLN A 332 -22.75 -10.31 13.75
N GLN A 333 -22.46 -11.31 14.60
CA GLN A 333 -22.74 -11.24 16.03
C GLN A 333 -21.92 -10.12 16.69
N ALA A 334 -20.63 -10.02 16.35
CA ALA A 334 -19.78 -8.94 16.83
C ALA A 334 -20.26 -7.55 16.37
N LYS A 335 -20.72 -7.40 15.12
CA LYS A 335 -21.32 -6.14 14.64
C LYS A 335 -22.56 -5.75 15.46
N THR A 336 -23.47 -6.70 15.68
CA THR A 336 -24.69 -6.48 16.45
C THR A 336 -24.37 -6.11 17.91
N ALA A 337 -23.42 -6.81 18.53
CA ALA A 337 -22.98 -6.50 19.89
C ALA A 337 -22.25 -5.14 19.98
N LYS A 338 -21.52 -4.73 18.94
CA LYS A 338 -20.87 -3.42 18.87
C LYS A 338 -21.88 -2.27 18.93
N GLU A 339 -22.98 -2.38 18.18
CA GLU A 339 -24.04 -1.36 18.18
C GLU A 339 -24.73 -1.26 19.55
N LYS A 340 -24.96 -2.40 20.21
CA LYS A 340 -25.54 -2.43 21.57
C LYS A 340 -24.59 -1.83 22.61
N LEU A 341 -23.30 -2.20 22.59
CA LEU A 341 -22.30 -1.61 23.49
C LEU A 341 -22.14 -0.11 23.28
N LEU A 342 -22.29 0.38 22.04
CA LEU A 342 -22.26 1.81 21.76
C LEU A 342 -23.43 2.55 22.44
N LYS A 343 -24.64 1.96 22.47
CA LYS A 343 -25.80 2.52 23.19
C LYS A 343 -25.58 2.57 24.71
N GLU A 344 -24.71 1.70 25.23
CA GLU A 344 -24.29 1.65 26.64
C GLU A 344 -23.03 2.50 26.93
N ASP A 345 -22.68 3.41 26.02
CA ASP A 345 -21.50 4.29 26.07
C ASP A 345 -20.16 3.52 26.19
N ILE A 346 -20.07 2.39 25.46
CA ILE A 346 -18.84 1.60 25.32
C ILE A 346 -18.47 1.53 23.84
N ARG A 347 -17.62 2.46 23.41
CA ARG A 347 -17.05 2.47 22.06
C ARG A 347 -16.11 1.27 21.90
N SER A 348 -16.25 0.55 20.79
CA SER A 348 -15.43 -0.62 20.51
C SER A 348 -15.21 -0.85 19.02
N PHE A 349 -14.22 -1.66 18.67
CA PHE A 349 -13.95 -2.11 17.31
C PHE A 349 -13.67 -3.60 17.24
N ILE A 350 -14.01 -4.21 16.10
CA ILE A 350 -13.90 -5.66 15.92
C ILE A 350 -12.44 -6.05 15.72
N ILE A 351 -11.97 -7.00 16.50
CA ILE A 351 -10.69 -7.68 16.36
C ILE A 351 -10.92 -9.19 16.19
N LYS A 352 -9.91 -9.92 15.71
CA LYS A 352 -9.93 -11.38 15.53
C LYS A 352 -8.85 -12.01 16.41
N ARG A 353 -9.17 -13.09 17.13
CA ARG A 353 -8.21 -13.90 17.92
C ARG A 353 -8.53 -15.39 17.75
N TYR A 354 -7.51 -16.25 17.83
CA TYR A 354 -7.61 -17.72 17.70
C TYR A 354 -7.37 -18.40 19.04
#